data_AF-A0A4Y2CKT4-F1
#
_entry.id   AF-A0A4Y2CKT4-F1
#
_cell.length_a   1.000
_cell.length_b   1.000
_cell.length_c   1.000
_cell.angle_alpha   90.00
_cell.angle_beta   90.00
_cell.angle_gamma   90.00
#
_symmetry.space_group_name_H-M   'P 1'
#
loop_
_entity.id
_entity.type
_entity.pdbx_description
1 polymer ?
#
loop_
_entity_poly.entity_id
_entity_poly.type
_entity_poly.pdbx_seq_one_letter_code
_entity_poly.pdbx_strand_id
1 'polypeptide(L)'
;MITKEEPRVYCLLNRYDVMYVENRNKLIYPGKKIVSTIQYYVKDTELFHVLHETHLAIGQGGRDRMLKELSTKYKNVARHDIEVCIHLCEPCQKKRKRIKKGIVSEFNSRCKVDLIDFQCQLDREN
;
A
#
# COMPACT_ATOMS: atom_id res chain seq x y z
N MET A 1 -33.41 15.93 -30.74
CA MET A 1 -32.56 17.03 -31.23
C MET A 1 -31.15 16.77 -30.70
N ILE A 2 -30.24 16.32 -31.56
CA ILE A 2 -28.87 15.94 -31.18
C ILE A 2 -28.02 17.18 -31.39
N THR A 3 -27.71 17.89 -30.31
CA THR A 3 -26.74 18.99 -30.35
C THR A 3 -25.38 18.39 -30.65
N LYS A 4 -24.65 18.93 -31.64
CA LYS A 4 -23.27 18.55 -31.95
C LYS A 4 -22.47 18.68 -30.66
N GLU A 5 -22.15 17.56 -30.04
CA GLU A 5 -21.41 17.53 -28.79
C GLU A 5 -20.03 18.14 -29.02
N GLU A 6 -19.65 19.12 -28.18
CA GLU A 6 -18.29 19.65 -28.21
C GLU A 6 -17.29 18.48 -28.11
N PRO A 7 -16.12 18.55 -28.78
CA PRO A 7 -15.09 17.50 -28.73
C PRO A 7 -14.75 17.02 -27.30
N ARG A 8 -14.93 17.90 -26.31
CA ARG A 8 -14.74 17.61 -24.88
C ARG A 8 -15.72 16.56 -24.34
N VAL A 9 -16.99 16.63 -24.71
CA VAL A 9 -18.02 15.69 -24.22
C VAL A 9 -17.76 14.30 -24.75
N TYR A 10 -17.43 14.18 -26.04
CA TYR A 10 -17.01 12.92 -26.65
C TYR A 10 -15.79 12.29 -25.95
N CYS A 11 -14.78 13.10 -25.59
CA CYS A 11 -13.62 12.62 -24.84
C CYS A 11 -13.97 12.09 -23.44
N LEU A 12 -14.95 12.69 -22.76
CA LEU A 12 -15.40 12.25 -21.45
C LEU A 12 -16.17 10.93 -21.54
N LEU A 13 -17.09 10.81 -22.49
CA LEU A 13 -17.88 9.59 -22.71
C LEU A 13 -17.02 8.37 -23.07
N ASN A 14 -15.87 8.58 -23.73
CA ASN A 14 -14.92 7.50 -24.01
C ASN A 14 -14.05 7.10 -22.79
N ARG A 15 -13.95 7.95 -21.76
CA ARG A 15 -13.06 7.74 -20.61
C ARG A 15 -13.78 7.33 -19.35
N TYR A 16 -15.07 7.63 -19.24
CA TYR A 16 -15.85 7.47 -18.04
C TYR A 16 -17.22 6.89 -18.36
N ASP A 17 -17.71 6.08 -17.44
CA ASP A 17 -19.08 5.60 -17.43
C ASP A 17 -19.63 5.72 -15.98
N VAL A 18 -20.94 5.64 -15.80
CA VAL A 18 -21.59 5.82 -14.48
C VAL A 18 -22.43 4.60 -14.18
N MET A 19 -22.27 4.07 -12.97
CA MET A 19 -23.06 2.94 -12.48
C MET A 19 -23.73 3.28 -11.15
N TYR A 20 -24.99 2.88 -10.99
CA TYR A 20 -25.73 3.04 -9.74
C TYR A 20 -25.41 1.90 -8.78
N VAL A 21 -24.75 2.20 -7.66
CA VAL A 21 -24.29 1.21 -6.67
C VAL A 21 -24.47 1.80 -5.27
N GLU A 22 -25.01 1.04 -4.32
CA GLU A 22 -25.22 1.49 -2.92
C GLU A 22 -26.06 2.78 -2.81
N ASN A 23 -27.13 2.89 -3.58
CA ASN A 23 -27.97 4.10 -3.65
C ASN A 23 -27.23 5.39 -4.06
N ARG A 24 -26.09 5.28 -4.74
CA ARG A 24 -25.34 6.42 -5.25
C ARG A 24 -24.78 6.15 -6.65
N ASN A 25 -24.67 7.21 -7.44
CA ASN A 25 -23.96 7.16 -8.71
C ASN A 25 -22.45 7.08 -8.44
N LYS A 26 -21.80 6.06 -8.98
CA LYS A 26 -20.34 5.90 -8.95
C LYS A 26 -19.78 6.02 -10.36
N LEU A 27 -18.70 6.77 -10.50
CA LEU A 27 -17.94 6.88 -11.74
C LEU A 27 -17.08 5.62 -11.90
N ILE A 28 -17.15 4.99 -13.06
CA ILE A 28 -16.43 3.75 -13.38
C ILE A 28 -15.48 3.96 -14.56
N TYR A 29 -14.43 3.16 -14.58
CA TYR A 29 -13.56 3.04 -15.73
C TYR A 29 -14.24 2.12 -16.76
N PRO A 30 -14.55 2.61 -17.99
CA PRO A 30 -15.14 1.78 -19.03
C PRO A 30 -14.12 0.71 -19.43
N GLY A 31 -14.27 -0.48 -18.87
CA GLY A 31 -13.34 -1.58 -19.03
C GLY A 31 -13.32 -2.10 -20.47
N LYS A 32 -12.15 -2.50 -20.96
CA LYS A 32 -12.09 -3.43 -22.11
C LYS A 32 -12.60 -4.79 -21.61
N LYS A 33 -13.50 -5.43 -22.38
CA LYS A 33 -14.21 -6.71 -22.10
C LYS A 33 -13.38 -7.91 -21.58
N ILE A 34 -12.07 -7.77 -21.41
CA ILE A 34 -11.11 -8.82 -21.07
C ILE A 34 -10.99 -9.04 -19.56
N VAL A 35 -11.24 -8.02 -18.73
CA VAL A 35 -11.13 -8.13 -17.26
C VAL A 35 -12.52 -8.02 -16.66
N SER A 36 -12.99 -9.09 -16.03
CA SER A 36 -14.33 -9.21 -15.44
C SER A 36 -14.57 -8.32 -14.21
N THR A 37 -13.60 -7.46 -13.84
CA THR A 37 -13.65 -6.65 -12.62
C THR A 37 -13.86 -5.18 -12.95
N ILE A 38 -14.97 -4.62 -12.46
CA ILE A 38 -15.31 -3.19 -12.60
C ILE A 38 -14.39 -2.37 -11.68
N GLN A 39 -13.70 -1.39 -12.25
CA GLN A 39 -12.88 -0.42 -11.50
C GLN A 39 -13.62 0.90 -11.34
N TYR A 40 -13.60 1.44 -10.12
CA TYR A 40 -14.25 2.70 -9.75
C TYR A 40 -13.26 3.85 -9.67
N TYR A 41 -13.75 5.08 -9.77
CA TYR A 41 -13.02 6.27 -9.36
C TYR A 41 -13.45 6.67 -7.95
N VAL A 42 -12.47 6.97 -7.10
CA VAL A 42 -12.68 7.48 -5.73
C VAL A 42 -12.78 8.99 -5.77
N LYS A 43 -13.73 9.57 -5.03
CA LYS A 43 -13.82 11.01 -4.80
C LYS A 43 -12.79 11.43 -3.75
N ASP A 44 -12.25 12.64 -3.86
CA ASP A 44 -11.28 13.17 -2.89
C ASP A 44 -11.78 13.11 -1.44
N THR A 45 -13.08 13.38 -1.22
CA THR A 45 -13.73 13.30 0.10
C THR A 45 -13.72 11.90 0.70
N GLU A 46 -13.63 10.86 -0.11
CA GLU A 46 -13.67 9.44 0.30
C GLU A 46 -12.28 8.79 0.25
N LEU A 47 -11.29 9.44 -0.39
CA LEU A 47 -9.96 8.88 -0.64
C LEU A 47 -9.26 8.46 0.65
N PHE A 48 -9.24 9.35 1.66
CA PHE A 48 -8.62 9.06 2.95
C PHE A 48 -9.25 7.83 3.63
N HIS A 49 -10.58 7.77 3.67
CA HIS A 49 -11.31 6.65 4.27
C HIS A 49 -11.00 5.34 3.55
N VAL A 50 -10.98 5.33 2.22
CA VAL A 50 -10.66 4.13 1.43
C VAL A 50 -9.23 3.64 1.72
N LEU A 51 -8.26 4.56 1.78
CA LEU A 51 -6.86 4.24 2.07
C LEU A 51 -6.71 3.70 3.49
N HIS A 52 -7.31 4.38 4.47
CA HIS A 52 -7.21 4.04 5.89
C HIS A 52 -7.82 2.67 6.18
N GLU A 53 -9.05 2.41 5.74
CA GLU A 53 -9.71 1.12 5.93
C GLU A 53 -8.94 -0.02 5.26
N THR A 54 -8.46 0.20 4.03
CA THR A 54 -7.66 -0.82 3.34
C THR A 54 -6.36 -1.08 4.09
N HIS A 55 -5.69 -0.03 4.59
CA HIS A 55 -4.47 -0.16 5.37
C HIS A 55 -4.68 -0.97 6.66
N LEU A 56 -5.79 -0.75 7.36
CA LEU A 56 -6.17 -1.52 8.54
C LEU A 56 -6.53 -2.97 8.19
N ALA A 57 -7.35 -3.18 7.15
CA ALA A 57 -7.83 -4.50 6.75
C ALA A 57 -6.69 -5.47 6.38
N ILE A 58 -5.62 -4.97 5.75
CA ILE A 58 -4.44 -5.79 5.43
C ILE A 58 -3.44 -5.93 6.59
N GLY A 59 -3.75 -5.40 7.77
CA GLY A 59 -2.89 -5.45 8.95
C GLY A 59 -1.69 -4.50 8.89
N GLN A 60 -1.92 -3.24 8.50
CA GLN A 60 -0.88 -2.22 8.34
C GLN A 60 0.20 -2.60 7.32
N GLY A 61 -0.25 -3.17 6.21
CA GLY A 61 0.61 -3.59 5.11
C GLY A 61 1.36 -2.42 4.48
N GLY A 62 2.51 -2.73 3.89
CA GLY A 62 3.32 -1.76 3.16
C GLY A 62 2.66 -1.27 1.88
N ARG A 63 3.33 -0.32 1.23
CA ARG A 63 2.87 0.36 0.00
C ARG A 63 2.46 -0.62 -1.09
N ASP A 64 3.29 -1.61 -1.39
CA ASP A 64 3.06 -2.50 -2.54
C ASP A 64 1.85 -3.42 -2.29
N ARG A 65 1.62 -3.81 -1.03
CA ARG A 65 0.43 -4.58 -0.64
C ARG A 65 -0.84 -3.74 -0.73
N MET A 66 -0.81 -2.48 -0.26
CA MET A 66 -1.92 -1.54 -0.44
C MET A 66 -2.21 -1.29 -1.92
N LEU A 67 -1.17 -1.08 -2.74
CA LEU A 67 -1.33 -0.83 -4.18
C LEU A 67 -1.98 -2.02 -4.88
N LYS A 68 -1.56 -3.25 -4.53
CA LYS A 68 -2.17 -4.48 -5.07
C LYS A 68 -3.67 -4.55 -4.73
N GLU A 69 -4.05 -4.33 -3.47
CA GLU A 69 -5.47 -4.36 -3.08
C GLU A 69 -6.29 -3.26 -3.75
N LEU A 70 -5.80 -2.01 -3.73
CA LEU A 70 -6.53 -0.85 -4.24
C LEU A 70 -6.66 -0.86 -5.76
N SER A 71 -5.62 -1.28 -6.48
CA SER A 71 -5.63 -1.31 -7.96
C SER A 71 -6.66 -2.29 -8.55
N THR A 72 -7.11 -3.28 -7.78
CA THR A 72 -8.18 -4.18 -8.24
C THR A 72 -9.54 -3.48 -8.28
N LYS A 73 -9.78 -2.51 -7.38
CA LYS A 73 -11.08 -1.85 -7.20
C LYS A 73 -11.11 -0.43 -7.73
N TYR A 74 -9.98 0.29 -7.69
CA TYR A 74 -9.93 1.73 -7.94
C TYR A 74 -8.91 2.10 -9.01
N LYS A 75 -9.31 3.00 -9.92
CA LYS A 75 -8.48 3.40 -11.06
C LYS A 75 -7.54 4.58 -10.76
N ASN A 76 -7.97 5.49 -9.90
CA ASN A 76 -7.32 6.78 -9.65
C ASN A 76 -6.56 6.89 -8.33
N VAL A 77 -6.37 5.79 -7.61
CA VAL A 77 -5.56 5.83 -6.39
C VAL A 77 -4.09 5.78 -6.77
N ALA A 78 -3.36 6.86 -6.49
CA ALA A 78 -1.95 6.96 -6.84
C ALA A 78 -1.05 6.35 -5.75
N ARG A 79 0.16 5.97 -6.18
CA ARG A 79 1.20 5.50 -5.26
C ARG A 79 1.54 6.54 -4.19
N HIS A 80 1.53 7.82 -4.56
CA HIS A 80 1.79 8.93 -3.65
C HIS A 80 0.78 8.95 -2.49
N ASP A 81 -0.51 8.78 -2.77
CA ASP A 81 -1.58 8.83 -1.75
C ASP A 81 -1.38 7.73 -0.69
N ILE A 82 -1.00 6.54 -1.15
CA ILE A 82 -0.66 5.40 -0.29
C ILE A 82 0.57 5.70 0.56
N GLU A 83 1.63 6.26 -0.04
CA GLU A 83 2.86 6.60 0.68
C GLU A 83 2.61 7.62 1.78
N VAL A 84 1.82 8.66 1.49
CA VAL A 84 1.39 9.66 2.49
C VAL A 84 0.57 9.02 3.60
N CYS A 85 -0.42 8.18 3.26
CA CYS A 85 -1.23 7.48 4.26
C CYS A 85 -0.38 6.65 5.23
N ILE A 86 0.57 5.87 4.71
CA ILE A 86 1.48 5.06 5.55
C ILE A 86 2.43 5.95 6.36
N HIS A 87 2.90 7.07 5.77
CA HIS A 87 3.77 8.01 6.47
C HIS A 87 3.05 8.69 7.64
N LEU A 88 1.76 8.98 7.52
CA LEU A 88 1.00 9.60 8.61
C LEU A 88 0.50 8.59 9.65
N CYS A 89 0.59 7.29 9.38
CA CYS A 89 0.17 6.24 10.31
C CYS A 89 1.12 6.10 11.51
N GLU A 90 0.63 6.40 12.71
CA GLU A 90 1.41 6.39 13.96
C GLU A 90 2.05 5.00 14.27
N PRO A 91 1.32 3.86 14.19
CA PRO A 91 1.93 2.54 14.34
C PRO A 91 3.07 2.25 13.35
N CYS A 92 2.91 2.65 12.09
CA CYS A 92 3.95 2.48 11.06
C CYS A 92 5.17 3.34 11.36
N GLN A 93 4.98 4.58 11.82
CA GLN A 93 6.05 5.48 12.25
C GLN A 93 6.85 4.89 13.41
N LYS A 94 6.18 4.34 14.43
CA LYS A 94 6.83 3.65 15.57
C LYS A 94 7.68 2.46 15.11
N LYS A 95 7.19 1.64 14.16
CA LYS A 95 7.94 0.50 13.59
C LYS A 95 9.21 0.96 12.86
N ARG A 96 9.12 2.02 12.03
CA ARG A 96 10.27 2.54 11.26
C ARG A 96 11.39 3.09 12.15
N LYS A 97 11.05 3.80 13.23
CA LYS A 97 12.04 4.38 14.15
C LYS A 97 12.90 3.32 14.85
N ARG A 98 12.39 2.09 15.04
CA ARG A 98 13.14 0.97 15.64
C ARG A 98 14.20 0.36 14.73
N ILE A 99 14.15 0.60 13.41
CA ILE A 99 15.02 -0.08 12.42
C ILE A 99 16.41 0.57 12.30
N LYS A 100 16.71 1.65 13.04
CA LYS A 100 18.06 2.23 13.12
C LYS A 100 18.98 1.35 13.97
N LYS A 101 19.35 0.16 13.48
CA LYS A 101 20.51 -0.57 14.01
C LYS A 101 21.75 0.18 13.56
N GLY A 102 22.38 0.88 14.50
CA GLY A 102 23.66 1.56 14.23
C GLY A 102 24.69 0.53 13.80
N ILE A 103 25.13 0.63 12.54
CA ILE A 103 26.38 0.01 12.12
C ILE A 103 27.47 0.87 12.75
N VAL A 104 28.32 0.24 13.54
CA VAL A 104 29.53 0.86 14.06
C VAL A 104 30.38 1.27 12.85
N SER A 105 30.51 2.58 12.61
CA SER A 105 31.10 3.14 11.38
C SER A 105 32.62 3.11 11.36
N GLU A 106 33.25 2.80 12.49
CA GLU A 106 34.70 2.90 12.68
C GLU A 106 35.30 1.54 13.02
N PHE A 107 36.23 1.09 12.18
CA PHE A 107 36.97 -0.15 12.34
C PHE A 107 37.74 -0.11 13.67
N ASN A 108 37.57 -1.14 14.51
CA ASN A 108 38.13 -1.27 15.87
C ASN A 108 37.52 -0.39 16.98
N SER A 109 36.47 0.39 16.74
CA SER A 109 35.81 1.15 17.83
C SER A 109 35.03 0.28 18.83
N ARG A 110 34.70 -0.96 18.45
CA ARG A 110 34.08 -1.96 19.34
C ARG A 110 34.60 -3.35 19.03
N CYS A 111 34.97 -4.08 20.07
CA CYS A 111 35.15 -5.54 20.04
C CYS A 111 34.06 -6.22 20.86
N LYS A 112 33.80 -7.51 20.59
CA LYS A 112 32.98 -8.38 21.44
C LYS A 112 33.90 -9.37 22.12
N VAL A 113 33.75 -9.49 23.44
CA VAL A 113 34.47 -10.46 24.26
C VAL A 113 33.39 -11.28 24.96
N ASP A 114 33.33 -12.57 24.66
CA ASP A 114 32.38 -13.50 25.26
C ASP A 114 33.17 -14.56 26.05
N LEU A 115 32.66 -14.92 27.24
CA LEU A 115 33.23 -16.00 28.04
C LEU A 115 32.55 -17.31 27.62
N ILE A 116 33.35 -18.32 27.28
CA ILE A 116 32.86 -19.66 26.98
C ILE A 116 33.38 -20.59 28.06
N ASP A 117 32.46 -21.30 28.71
CA ASP A 117 32.79 -22.26 29.76
C ASP A 117 33.22 -23.58 29.12
N PHE A 118 34.47 -24.00 29.39
CA PHE A 118 35.03 -25.24 28.87
C PHE A 118 34.79 -26.36 29.88
N GLN A 119 33.90 -27.29 29.54
CA GLN A 119 33.76 -28.54 30.29
C GLN A 119 34.58 -29.65 29.61
N CYS A 120 35.68 -30.06 30.26
CA CYS A 120 36.44 -31.25 29.84
C CYS A 120 35.72 -32.51 30.31
N GLN A 121 35.46 -33.44 29.40
CA GLN A 121 35.02 -34.78 29.76
C GLN A 121 36.24 -35.67 29.96
N LEU A 122 36.22 -36.50 31.01
CA LEU A 122 37.23 -37.52 31.22
C LEU A 122 37.02 -38.64 30.21
N ASP A 123 38.08 -39.03 29.50
CA ASP A 123 38.06 -40.19 28.63
C ASP A 123 37.76 -41.44 29.48
N ARG A 124 36.72 -42.18 29.08
CA ARG A 124 36.37 -43.45 29.73
C ARG A 124 37.53 -44.42 29.54
N GLU A 125 38.26 -44.72 30.61
CA GLU A 125 39.16 -45.87 30.65
C GLU A 125 38.34 -47.15 30.48
N ASN A 126 38.79 -47.99 29.55
CA ASN A 126 38.16 -49.21 29.05
C ASN A 126 38.59 -50.44 29.85
#